data_AF-A0A7S2N4X9-F1
#
_entry.id   AF-A0A7S2N4X9-F1
#
_cell.length_a   1.000
_cell.length_b   1.000
_cell.length_c   1.000
_cell.angle_alpha   90.00
_cell.angle_beta   90.00
_cell.angle_gamma   90.00
#
_symmetry.space_group_name_H-M   'P 1'
#
loop_
_entity.id
_entity.type
_entity.pdbx_description
1 polymer ?
#
loop_
_entity_poly.entity_id
_entity_poly.type
_entity_poly.pdbx_seq_one_letter_code
_entity_poly.pdbx_strand_id
1 'polypeptide(L)'
;NALLTKLLGVSLEKPGAELADLAAELDREGSGRQLRTEIVDRVLEAKLSKMPLLADRLKYLVECWRGCDDVRRDSHRYAKPVLDQLLPVQQMLSNYAGLSVSCAEVFGLETAPTSVAAETLRSLWDKQGLPWTFLVALAEGVEEQTAELFGPLLADACARLKGRTLADTRSERVGWISMVCDKKRGGSPKLARLLASLPAFRPQGGPQAPNAMLAMMAGGSSRPP
;
A
#
# COMPACT_ATOMS: atom_id res chain seq x y z
N ASN A 1 -22.88 6.49 10.38
CA ASN A 1 -23.52 6.84 9.09
C ASN A 1 -22.83 8.04 8.42
N ALA A 2 -23.08 9.30 8.80
CA ALA A 2 -22.53 10.47 8.10
C ALA A 2 -21.00 10.49 7.90
N LEU A 3 -20.22 10.00 8.89
CA LEU A 3 -18.77 9.87 8.72
C LEU A 3 -18.41 8.83 7.65
N LEU A 4 -19.00 7.63 7.71
CA LEU A 4 -18.72 6.57 6.73
C LEU A 4 -19.15 6.98 5.32
N THR A 5 -20.28 7.68 5.18
CA THR A 5 -20.70 8.32 3.93
C THR A 5 -19.63 9.24 3.38
N LYS A 6 -19.06 10.09 4.24
CA LYS A 6 -18.00 11.03 3.87
C LYS A 6 -16.68 10.32 3.52
N LEU A 7 -16.28 9.33 4.32
CA LEU A 7 -15.03 8.59 4.13
C LEU A 7 -15.04 7.77 2.84
N LEU A 8 -16.15 7.09 2.56
CA LEU A 8 -16.29 6.24 1.37
C LEU A 8 -16.81 7.02 0.15
N GLY A 9 -17.22 8.28 0.33
CA GLY A 9 -17.80 9.09 -0.73
C GLY A 9 -19.01 8.42 -1.38
N VAL A 10 -19.87 7.78 -0.59
CA VAL A 10 -21.09 7.10 -1.07
C VAL A 10 -22.25 7.30 -0.10
N SER A 11 -23.48 7.16 -0.61
CA SER A 11 -24.70 7.12 0.20
C SER A 11 -25.54 5.89 -0.18
N LEU A 12 -26.06 5.18 0.81
CA LEU A 12 -27.04 4.10 0.57
C LEU A 12 -28.48 4.62 0.52
N GLU A 13 -28.75 5.82 1.04
CA GLU A 13 -30.07 6.45 0.95
C GLU A 13 -30.35 6.94 -0.47
N LYS A 14 -29.31 7.45 -1.14
CA LYS A 14 -29.31 7.84 -2.56
C LYS A 14 -28.16 7.12 -3.26
N PRO A 15 -28.29 5.82 -3.55
CA PRO A 15 -27.21 5.03 -4.13
C PRO A 15 -26.91 5.52 -5.55
N GLY A 16 -25.61 5.65 -5.85
CA GLY A 16 -25.15 5.70 -7.23
C GLY A 16 -25.43 4.37 -7.95
N ALA A 17 -25.22 4.34 -9.26
CA ALA A 17 -25.43 3.14 -10.07
C ALA A 17 -24.58 1.96 -9.57
N GLU A 18 -23.42 2.24 -8.98
CA GLU A 18 -22.50 1.26 -8.42
C GLU A 18 -23.00 0.58 -7.13
N LEU A 19 -23.93 1.19 -6.40
CA LEU A 19 -24.49 0.65 -5.16
C LEU A 19 -25.97 0.27 -5.27
N ALA A 20 -26.58 0.37 -6.45
CA ALA A 20 -28.01 0.14 -6.64
C ALA A 20 -28.43 -1.28 -6.23
N ASP A 21 -27.66 -2.28 -6.63
CA ASP A 21 -27.91 -3.70 -6.32
C ASP A 21 -27.76 -3.97 -4.81
N LEU A 22 -26.71 -3.42 -4.20
CA LEU A 22 -26.48 -3.54 -2.75
C LEU A 22 -27.59 -2.87 -1.94
N ALA A 23 -28.04 -1.69 -2.34
CA ALA A 23 -29.14 -1.01 -1.67
C ALA A 23 -30.44 -1.83 -1.74
N ALA A 24 -30.75 -2.42 -2.90
CA ALA A 24 -31.90 -3.30 -3.07
C ALA A 24 -31.78 -4.60 -2.26
N GLU A 25 -30.58 -5.13 -2.09
CA GLU A 25 -30.32 -6.30 -1.23
C GLU A 25 -30.56 -5.98 0.25
N LEU A 26 -30.03 -4.85 0.75
CA LEU A 26 -30.22 -4.41 2.13
C LEU A 26 -31.68 -4.13 2.48
N ASP A 27 -32.47 -3.65 1.51
CA ASP A 27 -33.92 -3.49 1.69
C ASP A 27 -34.63 -4.84 1.82
N ARG A 28 -34.24 -5.84 1.02
CA ARG A 28 -34.80 -7.19 1.09
C ARG A 28 -34.44 -7.90 2.40
N GLU A 29 -33.24 -7.65 2.92
CA GLU A 29 -32.78 -8.19 4.20
C GLU A 29 -33.46 -7.53 5.41
N GLY A 30 -34.14 -6.39 5.23
CA GLY A 30 -34.71 -5.62 6.34
C GLY A 30 -33.67 -4.90 7.21
N SER A 31 -32.40 -4.92 6.80
CA SER A 31 -31.26 -4.30 7.49
C SER A 31 -31.30 -2.76 7.45
N GLY A 32 -32.03 -2.19 6.49
CA GLY A 32 -32.14 -0.76 6.24
C GLY A 32 -30.89 -0.18 5.57
N ARG A 33 -31.05 0.97 4.90
CA ARG A 33 -30.01 1.63 4.09
C ARG A 33 -29.02 2.46 4.93
N GLN A 34 -28.50 1.89 6.01
CA GLN A 34 -27.60 2.59 6.93
C GLN A 34 -26.15 2.13 6.79
N LEU A 35 -25.22 3.07 6.54
CA LEU A 35 -23.79 2.77 6.59
C LEU A 35 -23.32 2.51 8.02
N ARG A 36 -22.86 1.26 8.23
CA ARG A 36 -22.23 0.73 9.43
C ARG A 36 -20.96 0.00 9.05
N THR A 37 -20.06 -0.21 10.01
CA THR A 37 -18.75 -0.85 9.78
C THR A 37 -18.90 -2.24 9.16
N GLU A 38 -19.95 -2.97 9.54
CA GLU A 38 -20.20 -4.36 9.11
C GLU A 38 -20.60 -4.48 7.63
N ILE A 39 -20.96 -3.36 6.97
CA ILE A 39 -21.31 -3.36 5.54
C ILE A 39 -20.30 -2.61 4.68
N VAL A 40 -19.21 -2.11 5.29
CA VAL A 40 -18.15 -1.40 4.57
C VAL A 40 -17.47 -2.32 3.56
N ASP A 41 -17.33 -3.60 3.87
CA ASP A 41 -16.80 -4.62 2.96
C ASP A 41 -17.63 -4.71 1.67
N ARG A 42 -18.95 -4.92 1.79
CA ARG A 42 -19.90 -5.03 0.68
C ARG A 42 -19.94 -3.74 -0.15
N VAL A 43 -19.83 -2.59 0.50
CA VAL A 43 -19.74 -1.29 -0.18
C VAL A 43 -18.45 -1.16 -0.98
N LEU A 44 -17.31 -1.58 -0.42
CA LEU A 44 -16.02 -1.56 -1.12
C LEU A 44 -16.03 -2.52 -2.30
N GLU A 45 -16.54 -3.74 -2.12
CA GLU A 45 -16.67 -4.74 -3.19
C GLU A 45 -17.55 -4.23 -4.34
N ALA A 46 -18.74 -3.72 -4.01
CA ALA A 46 -19.66 -3.16 -5.01
C ALA A 46 -19.05 -1.97 -5.75
N LYS A 47 -18.35 -1.07 -5.04
CA LYS A 47 -17.74 0.11 -5.67
C LYS A 47 -16.53 -0.24 -6.54
N LEU A 48 -15.66 -1.13 -6.06
CA LEU A 48 -14.43 -1.51 -6.79
C LEU A 48 -14.71 -2.42 -7.98
N SER A 49 -15.75 -3.27 -7.94
CA SER A 49 -16.17 -4.09 -9.09
C SER A 49 -16.64 -3.26 -10.28
N LYS A 50 -17.09 -2.02 -10.07
CA LYS A 50 -17.41 -1.08 -11.16
C LYS A 50 -16.21 -0.26 -11.65
N MET A 51 -15.02 -0.46 -11.07
CA MET A 51 -13.77 0.24 -11.42
C MET A 51 -12.80 -0.73 -12.11
N PRO A 52 -12.83 -0.85 -13.45
CA PRO A 52 -12.02 -1.84 -14.17
C PRO A 52 -10.52 -1.57 -14.09
N LEU A 53 -10.12 -0.29 -14.02
CA LEU A 53 -8.71 0.09 -14.02
C LEU A 53 -8.13 0.05 -12.59
N LEU A 54 -6.98 -0.62 -12.43
CA LEU A 54 -6.25 -0.66 -11.17
C LEU A 54 -5.95 0.75 -10.61
N ALA A 55 -5.58 1.68 -11.49
CA ALA A 55 -5.28 3.06 -11.10
C ALA A 55 -6.48 3.75 -10.43
N ASP A 56 -7.70 3.52 -10.92
CA ASP A 56 -8.91 4.12 -10.37
C ASP A 56 -9.29 3.48 -9.03
N ARG A 57 -9.17 2.15 -8.92
CA ARG A 57 -9.35 1.43 -7.65
C ARG A 57 -8.43 1.96 -6.56
N LEU A 58 -7.13 2.02 -6.86
CA LEU A 58 -6.12 2.50 -5.91
C LEU A 58 -6.30 3.98 -5.58
N LYS A 59 -6.65 4.82 -6.56
CA LYS A 59 -6.94 6.24 -6.33
C LYS A 59 -8.10 6.41 -5.34
N TYR A 60 -9.21 5.69 -5.57
CA TYR A 60 -10.36 5.72 -4.66
C TYR A 60 -9.98 5.26 -3.25
N LEU A 61 -9.27 4.14 -3.11
CA LEU A 61 -8.85 3.63 -1.80
C LEU A 61 -7.91 4.59 -1.05
N VAL A 62 -7.02 5.27 -1.78
CA VAL A 62 -6.13 6.30 -1.22
C VAL A 62 -6.91 7.54 -0.78
N GLU A 63 -7.92 7.97 -1.54
CA GLU A 63 -8.80 9.08 -1.15
C GLU A 63 -9.57 8.75 0.15
N CYS A 64 -10.14 7.55 0.25
CA CYS A 64 -10.77 7.06 1.47
C CYS A 64 -9.79 7.02 2.64
N TRP A 65 -8.57 6.53 2.40
CA TRP A 65 -7.54 6.45 3.43
C TRP A 65 -7.15 7.83 3.96
N ARG A 66 -6.97 8.81 3.07
CA ARG A 66 -6.70 10.21 3.44
C ARG A 66 -7.84 10.79 4.28
N GLY A 67 -9.08 10.47 3.95
CA GLY A 67 -10.23 10.82 4.78
C GLY A 67 -10.09 10.29 6.21
N CYS A 68 -9.66 9.03 6.37
CA CYS A 68 -9.41 8.46 7.69
C CYS A 68 -8.27 9.17 8.44
N ASP A 69 -7.17 9.48 7.75
CA ASP A 69 -6.04 10.19 8.35
C ASP A 69 -6.40 11.64 8.74
N ASP A 70 -7.22 12.33 7.94
CA ASP A 70 -7.75 13.66 8.27
C ASP A 70 -8.63 13.62 9.52
N VAL A 71 -9.51 12.63 9.65
CA VAL A 71 -10.38 12.46 10.83
C VAL A 71 -9.55 12.12 12.07
N ARG A 72 -8.51 11.30 11.92
CA ARG A 72 -7.57 11.00 13.01
C ARG A 72 -6.79 12.24 13.45
N ARG A 73 -6.30 13.05 12.51
CA ARG A 73 -5.63 14.33 12.79
C ARG A 73 -6.53 15.27 13.55
N ASP A 74 -7.79 15.35 13.15
CA ASP A 74 -8.81 16.20 13.78
C ASP A 74 -9.58 15.46 14.88
N SER A 75 -8.98 14.46 15.54
CA SER A 75 -9.65 13.57 16.50
C SER A 75 -10.35 14.29 17.66
N HIS A 76 -9.85 15.45 18.07
CA HIS A 76 -10.48 16.32 19.07
C HIS A 76 -11.89 16.80 18.69
N ARG A 77 -12.28 16.73 17.40
CA ARG A 77 -13.60 17.13 16.89
C ARG A 77 -14.62 15.99 16.85
N TYR A 78 -14.20 14.75 17.13
CA TYR A 78 -15.05 13.58 16.96
C TYR A 78 -15.18 12.81 18.28
N ALA A 79 -16.37 12.26 18.51
CA ALA A 79 -16.62 11.40 19.67
C ALA A 79 -15.87 10.08 19.56
N LYS A 80 -15.47 9.49 20.70
CA LYS A 80 -14.72 8.22 20.74
C LYS A 80 -15.35 7.08 19.90
N PRO A 81 -16.66 6.81 19.95
CA PRO A 81 -17.27 5.74 19.14
C PRO A 81 -17.13 5.93 17.62
N VAL A 82 -16.94 7.17 17.18
CA VAL A 82 -16.69 7.52 15.77
C VAL A 82 -15.23 7.24 15.41
N LEU A 83 -14.30 7.56 16.31
CA LEU A 83 -12.87 7.28 16.14
C LEU A 83 -12.58 5.77 16.17
N ASP A 84 -13.30 5.01 16.99
CA ASP A 84 -13.16 3.55 17.11
C ASP A 84 -13.49 2.82 15.78
N GLN A 85 -14.26 3.45 14.88
CA GLN A 85 -14.57 2.91 13.55
C GLN A 85 -13.42 3.08 12.54
N LEU A 86 -12.47 3.99 12.78
CA LEU A 86 -11.44 4.33 11.79
C LEU A 86 -10.45 3.19 11.54
N LEU A 87 -10.04 2.49 12.59
CA LEU A 87 -9.07 1.41 12.46
C LEU A 87 -9.62 0.23 11.65
N PRO A 88 -10.84 -0.30 11.93
CA PRO A 88 -11.46 -1.30 11.08
C PRO A 88 -11.62 -0.86 9.63
N VAL A 89 -12.04 0.39 9.39
CA VAL A 89 -12.18 0.92 8.02
C VAL A 89 -10.83 0.97 7.32
N GLN A 90 -9.77 1.46 7.97
CA GLN A 90 -8.43 1.45 7.38
C GLN A 90 -7.93 0.03 7.09
N GLN A 91 -8.15 -0.93 7.99
CA GLN A 91 -7.81 -2.33 7.73
C GLN A 91 -8.54 -2.88 6.50
N MET A 92 -9.83 -2.58 6.33
CA MET A 92 -10.57 -2.94 5.12
C MET A 92 -9.98 -2.26 3.88
N LEU A 93 -9.69 -0.96 3.93
CA LEU A 93 -9.07 -0.25 2.80
C LEU A 93 -7.73 -0.86 2.38
N SER A 94 -6.87 -1.24 3.33
CA SER A 94 -5.59 -1.90 3.00
C SER A 94 -5.80 -3.30 2.42
N ASN A 95 -6.74 -4.07 2.96
CA ASN A 95 -7.04 -5.41 2.45
C ASN A 95 -7.56 -5.35 1.00
N TYR A 96 -8.52 -4.45 0.74
CA TYR A 96 -9.07 -4.26 -0.61
C TYR A 96 -8.05 -3.64 -1.58
N ALA A 97 -7.09 -2.85 -1.10
CA ALA A 97 -5.96 -2.41 -1.92
C ALA A 97 -5.04 -3.58 -2.28
N GLY A 98 -4.75 -4.47 -1.32
CA GLY A 98 -4.00 -5.71 -1.54
C GLY A 98 -4.70 -6.61 -2.56
N LEU A 99 -6.01 -6.82 -2.40
CA LEU A 99 -6.84 -7.58 -3.37
C LEU A 99 -6.85 -6.92 -4.75
N SER A 100 -6.96 -5.59 -4.82
CA SER A 100 -6.96 -4.86 -6.10
C SER A 100 -5.68 -5.11 -6.91
N VAL A 101 -4.56 -5.31 -6.22
CA VAL A 101 -3.24 -5.54 -6.81
C VAL A 101 -2.99 -7.03 -7.10
N SER A 102 -3.35 -7.91 -6.17
CA SER A 102 -2.94 -9.32 -6.22
C SER A 102 -4.02 -10.29 -6.69
N CYS A 103 -5.30 -9.93 -6.55
CA CYS A 103 -6.45 -10.82 -6.80
C CYS A 103 -7.67 -10.01 -7.29
N ALA A 104 -7.57 -9.36 -8.45
CA ALA A 104 -8.66 -8.54 -8.96
C ALA A 104 -9.90 -9.35 -9.39
N GLU A 105 -9.75 -10.67 -9.52
CA GLU A 105 -10.82 -11.61 -9.87
C GLU A 105 -11.94 -11.61 -8.81
N VAL A 106 -11.61 -11.27 -7.56
CA VAL A 106 -12.60 -11.08 -6.48
C VAL A 106 -13.62 -9.99 -6.85
N PHE A 107 -13.23 -9.03 -7.69
CA PHE A 107 -14.11 -7.98 -8.20
C PHE A 107 -14.75 -8.32 -9.56
N GLY A 108 -14.52 -9.53 -10.09
CA GLY A 108 -14.89 -9.92 -11.45
C GLY A 108 -14.02 -9.27 -12.53
N LEU A 109 -12.78 -8.89 -12.19
CA LEU A 109 -11.87 -8.14 -13.06
C LEU A 109 -10.58 -8.93 -13.31
N GLU A 110 -9.86 -8.60 -14.39
CA GLU A 110 -8.57 -9.22 -14.69
C GLU A 110 -7.47 -8.65 -13.78
N THR A 111 -6.64 -9.54 -13.20
CA THR A 111 -5.48 -9.13 -12.41
C THR A 111 -4.41 -8.53 -13.30
N ALA A 112 -3.99 -7.32 -12.96
CA ALA A 112 -2.92 -6.64 -13.68
C ALA A 112 -1.59 -7.37 -13.46
N PRO A 113 -0.73 -7.52 -14.49
CA PRO A 113 0.62 -8.01 -14.30
C PRO A 113 1.37 -7.20 -13.23
N THR A 114 2.20 -7.85 -12.43
CA THR A 114 2.94 -7.21 -11.32
C THR A 114 3.75 -5.99 -11.77
N SER A 115 4.33 -6.02 -12.96
CA SER A 115 5.03 -4.88 -13.57
C SER A 115 4.12 -3.68 -13.83
N VAL A 116 2.89 -3.90 -14.28
CA VAL A 116 1.87 -2.86 -14.48
C VAL A 116 1.39 -2.31 -13.14
N ALA A 117 1.21 -3.18 -12.14
CA ALA A 117 0.85 -2.76 -10.79
C ALA A 117 1.94 -1.90 -10.13
N ALA A 118 3.21 -2.30 -10.26
CA ALA A 118 4.35 -1.53 -9.77
C ALA A 118 4.45 -0.15 -10.44
N GLU A 119 4.28 -0.09 -11.76
CA GLU A 119 4.27 1.18 -12.50
C GLU A 119 3.08 2.06 -12.09
N THR A 120 1.92 1.47 -11.84
CA THR A 120 0.73 2.19 -11.36
C THR A 120 0.98 2.83 -9.99
N LEU A 121 1.54 2.07 -9.04
CA LEU A 121 1.90 2.58 -7.71
C LEU A 121 2.94 3.71 -7.81
N ARG A 122 3.96 3.55 -8.65
CA ARG A 122 4.98 4.59 -8.90
C ARG A 122 4.35 5.87 -9.47
N SER A 123 3.48 5.73 -10.47
CA SER A 123 2.77 6.85 -11.10
C SER A 123 1.87 7.60 -10.12
N LEU A 124 1.18 6.87 -9.24
CA LEU A 124 0.35 7.47 -8.19
C LEU A 124 1.19 8.17 -7.10
N TRP A 125 2.32 7.57 -6.71
CA TRP A 125 3.29 8.20 -5.82
C TRP A 125 3.75 9.56 -6.36
N ASP A 126 4.06 9.61 -7.65
CA ASP A 126 4.55 10.83 -8.31
C ASP A 126 3.49 11.92 -8.47
N LYS A 127 2.27 11.55 -8.85
CA LYS A 127 1.22 12.51 -9.18
C LYS A 127 0.45 13.02 -7.97
N GLN A 128 0.24 12.16 -6.97
CA GLN A 128 -0.69 12.43 -5.88
C GLN A 128 -0.02 12.42 -4.51
N GLY A 129 1.16 11.81 -4.36
CA GLY A 129 1.84 11.65 -3.08
C GLY A 129 1.14 10.62 -2.19
N LEU A 130 1.32 9.33 -2.44
CA LEU A 130 0.65 8.29 -1.65
C LEU A 130 1.02 8.43 -0.16
N PRO A 131 0.03 8.38 0.76
CA PRO A 131 0.34 8.37 2.19
C PRO A 131 1.27 7.19 2.52
N TRP A 132 2.35 7.47 3.25
CA TRP A 132 3.30 6.42 3.62
C TRP A 132 2.66 5.31 4.46
N THR A 133 1.74 5.69 5.35
CA THR A 133 0.94 4.77 6.17
C THR A 133 0.10 3.81 5.32
N PHE A 134 -0.43 4.27 4.19
CA PHE A 134 -1.12 3.42 3.22
C PHE A 134 -0.16 2.45 2.53
N LEU A 135 1.01 2.92 2.08
CA LEU A 135 2.01 2.06 1.44
C LEU A 135 2.50 0.96 2.37
N VAL A 136 2.72 1.27 3.65
CA VAL A 136 3.06 0.27 4.67
C VAL A 136 1.93 -0.74 4.81
N ALA A 137 0.69 -0.29 5.00
CA ALA A 137 -0.44 -1.20 5.18
C ALA A 137 -0.64 -2.10 3.95
N LEU A 138 -0.47 -1.56 2.74
CA LEU A 138 -0.51 -2.33 1.49
C LEU A 138 0.62 -3.37 1.43
N ALA A 139 1.85 -2.97 1.78
CA ALA A 139 3.01 -3.88 1.75
C ALA A 139 2.90 -5.02 2.77
N GLU A 140 2.27 -4.79 3.93
CA GLU A 140 1.98 -5.85 4.87
C GLU A 140 0.95 -6.83 4.32
N GLY A 141 -0.05 -6.35 3.56
CA GLY A 141 -1.10 -7.16 2.94
C GLY A 141 -0.69 -7.91 1.66
N VAL A 142 0.50 -7.66 1.11
CA VAL A 142 1.03 -8.37 -0.07
C VAL A 142 2.21 -9.24 0.36
N GLU A 143 2.11 -10.56 0.19
CA GLU A 143 3.10 -11.51 0.71
C GLU A 143 4.26 -11.76 -0.27
N GLU A 144 3.96 -12.23 -1.48
CA GLU A 144 4.96 -12.84 -2.38
C GLU A 144 5.65 -11.85 -3.33
N GLN A 145 5.01 -10.73 -3.65
CA GLN A 145 5.46 -9.82 -4.72
C GLN A 145 5.98 -8.47 -4.22
N THR A 146 6.25 -8.34 -2.91
CA THR A 146 6.61 -7.05 -2.28
C THR A 146 7.81 -6.39 -2.96
N ALA A 147 8.85 -7.16 -3.32
CA ALA A 147 10.06 -6.62 -3.93
C ALA A 147 9.81 -6.06 -5.34
N GLU A 148 9.06 -6.79 -6.16
CA GLU A 148 8.74 -6.40 -7.54
C GLU A 148 7.76 -5.23 -7.57
N LEU A 149 6.79 -5.23 -6.64
CA LEU A 149 5.74 -4.24 -6.56
C LEU A 149 6.24 -2.89 -6.01
N PHE A 150 7.02 -2.91 -4.93
CA PHE A 150 7.48 -1.68 -4.26
C PHE A 150 8.91 -1.27 -4.62
N GLY A 151 9.71 -2.17 -5.19
CA GLY A 151 11.10 -1.91 -5.55
C GLY A 151 11.28 -0.69 -6.47
N PRO A 152 10.52 -0.56 -7.58
CA PRO A 152 10.61 0.60 -8.47
C PRO A 152 10.27 1.93 -7.77
N LEU A 153 9.24 1.94 -6.92
CA LEU A 153 8.82 3.11 -6.16
C LEU A 153 9.90 3.53 -5.16
N LEU A 154 10.45 2.58 -4.39
CA LEU A 154 11.49 2.86 -3.41
C LEU A 154 12.79 3.30 -4.09
N ALA A 155 13.15 2.69 -5.23
CA ALA A 155 14.33 3.08 -5.99
C ALA A 155 14.22 4.52 -6.52
N ASP A 156 13.06 4.91 -7.06
CA ASP A 156 12.81 6.28 -7.50
C ASP A 156 12.84 7.28 -6.33
N ALA A 157 12.23 6.91 -5.20
CA ALA A 157 12.26 7.72 -3.98
C ALA A 157 13.71 7.92 -3.47
N CYS A 158 14.56 6.89 -3.52
CA CYS A 158 15.98 6.98 -3.19
C CYS A 158 16.76 7.84 -4.19
N ALA A 159 16.51 7.68 -5.49
CA ALA A 159 17.19 8.45 -6.53
C ALA A 159 16.94 9.96 -6.36
N ARG A 160 15.72 10.35 -5.96
CA ARG A 160 15.35 11.76 -5.71
C ARG A 160 16.03 12.37 -4.48
N LEU A 161 16.51 11.53 -3.56
CA LEU A 161 17.28 11.95 -2.39
C LEU A 161 18.78 12.04 -2.67
N LYS A 162 19.27 11.41 -3.74
CA LYS A 162 20.68 11.45 -4.11
C LYS A 162 21.10 12.90 -4.42
N GLY A 163 22.17 13.36 -3.76
CA GLY A 163 22.70 14.72 -3.94
C GLY A 163 21.92 15.83 -3.22
N ARG A 164 20.89 15.49 -2.42
CA ARG A 164 20.19 16.44 -1.54
C ARG A 164 20.89 16.50 -0.18
N THR A 165 21.00 17.68 0.41
CA THR A 165 21.50 17.86 1.78
C THR A 165 20.36 17.86 2.80
N LEU A 166 20.69 17.73 4.09
CA LEU A 166 19.72 17.89 5.21
C LEU A 166 19.06 19.28 5.23
N ALA A 167 19.74 20.30 4.69
CA ALA A 167 19.19 21.65 4.54
C ALA A 167 18.14 21.72 3.40
N ASP A 168 18.32 20.93 2.34
CA ASP A 168 17.41 20.86 1.19
C ASP A 168 16.13 20.03 1.45
N THR A 169 16.08 19.31 2.57
CA THR A 169 15.13 18.20 2.80
C THR A 169 14.16 18.43 3.95
N ARG A 170 14.07 19.65 4.49
CA ARG A 170 13.21 20.00 5.64
C ARG A 170 11.69 19.82 5.45
N SER A 171 11.19 19.32 4.33
CA SER A 171 9.74 19.25 4.08
C SER A 171 9.17 17.85 4.32
N GLU A 172 9.35 16.86 3.45
CA GLU A 172 8.60 15.58 3.56
C GLU A 172 9.42 14.34 3.16
N ARG A 173 10.57 14.55 2.49
CA ARG A 173 11.28 13.49 1.77
C ARG A 173 12.32 12.72 2.58
N VAL A 174 12.88 13.28 3.65
CA VAL A 174 13.74 12.48 4.57
C VAL A 174 12.89 11.78 5.63
N GLY A 175 11.72 12.36 5.95
CA GLY A 175 10.74 11.77 6.84
C GLY A 175 10.32 10.37 6.42
N TRP A 176 10.17 10.09 5.12
CA TRP A 176 9.74 8.76 4.68
C TRP A 176 10.78 7.67 4.92
N ILE A 177 12.09 7.90 4.69
CA ILE A 177 13.13 6.90 5.03
C ILE A 177 13.10 6.59 6.52
N SER A 178 13.01 7.61 7.36
CA SER A 178 12.85 7.42 8.81
C SER A 178 11.56 6.67 9.14
N MET A 179 10.44 6.94 8.47
CA MET A 179 9.19 6.22 8.67
C MET A 179 9.21 4.77 8.16
N VAL A 180 9.98 4.44 7.11
CA VAL A 180 10.15 3.04 6.64
C VAL A 180 10.86 2.22 7.74
N CYS A 181 11.89 2.81 8.33
CA CYS A 181 12.79 2.14 9.26
C CYS A 181 12.31 2.19 10.71
N ASP A 182 11.42 3.13 11.06
CA ASP A 182 10.92 3.32 12.43
C ASP A 182 9.76 2.39 12.76
N LYS A 183 10.09 1.21 13.31
CA LYS A 183 9.13 0.23 13.82
C LYS A 183 8.19 0.79 14.90
N LYS A 184 8.58 1.85 15.62
CA LYS A 184 7.73 2.47 16.67
C LYS A 184 6.67 3.40 16.10
N ARG A 185 6.83 3.87 14.86
CA ARG A 185 5.90 4.79 14.18
C ARG A 185 5.11 4.13 13.04
N GLY A 186 5.05 2.80 13.01
CA GLY A 186 4.32 2.05 11.98
C GLY A 186 5.12 1.88 10.69
N GLY A 187 6.44 1.78 10.75
CA GLY A 187 7.27 1.33 9.63
C GLY A 187 7.09 -0.16 9.33
N SER A 188 7.23 -0.55 8.07
CA SER A 188 7.13 -1.94 7.62
C SER A 188 8.50 -2.62 7.63
N PRO A 189 8.71 -3.72 8.38
CA PRO A 189 9.92 -4.52 8.29
C PRO A 189 10.15 -5.08 6.87
N LYS A 190 9.07 -5.39 6.13
CA LYS A 190 9.15 -5.86 4.73
C LYS A 190 9.74 -4.76 3.85
N LEU A 191 9.20 -3.53 3.92
CA LEU A 191 9.71 -2.39 3.14
C LEU A 191 11.11 -1.94 3.59
N ALA A 192 11.44 -2.01 4.87
CA ALA A 192 12.77 -1.67 5.37
C ALA A 192 13.85 -2.64 4.87
N ARG A 193 13.55 -3.95 4.86
CA ARG A 193 14.44 -4.96 4.28
C ARG A 193 14.63 -4.77 2.78
N LEU A 194 13.55 -4.46 2.07
CA LEU A 194 13.60 -4.16 0.64
C LEU A 194 14.42 -2.90 0.36
N LEU A 195 14.21 -1.82 1.12
CA LEU A 195 14.99 -0.59 1.01
C LEU A 195 16.49 -0.86 1.16
N ALA A 196 16.88 -1.65 2.17
CA ALA A 196 18.27 -2.01 2.42
C ALA A 196 18.88 -2.90 1.33
N SER A 197 18.08 -3.63 0.55
CA SER A 197 18.57 -4.50 -0.53
C SER A 197 18.77 -3.78 -1.86
N LEU A 198 18.21 -2.56 -2.00
CA LEU A 198 18.30 -1.76 -3.22
C LEU A 198 19.75 -1.40 -3.58
N PRO A 199 20.08 -1.31 -4.89
CA PRO A 199 21.41 -0.95 -5.35
C PRO A 199 21.92 0.39 -4.80
N ALA A 200 21.02 1.34 -4.50
CA ALA A 200 21.36 2.64 -3.94
C ALA A 200 22.02 2.58 -2.56
N PHE A 201 21.79 1.50 -1.79
CA PHE A 201 22.38 1.28 -0.46
C PHE A 201 23.51 0.24 -0.49
N ARG A 202 23.81 -0.35 -1.65
CA ARG A 202 24.99 -1.21 -1.80
C ARG A 202 26.22 -0.32 -1.99
N PRO A 203 27.29 -0.49 -1.19
CA PRO A 203 28.53 0.24 -1.43
C PRO A 203 29.05 -0.11 -2.83
N GLN A 204 29.34 0.91 -3.65
CA GLN A 204 29.86 0.74 -5.03
C GLN A 204 31.31 0.18 -5.08
N GLY A 205 31.75 -0.53 -4.04
CA GLY A 205 33.12 -1.03 -3.90
C GLY A 205 33.26 -2.15 -2.87
N GLY A 206 32.24 -2.98 -2.64
CA GLY A 206 32.42 -4.24 -1.91
C GLY A 206 33.29 -5.19 -2.75
N PRO A 207 34.25 -5.93 -2.15
CA PRO A 207 35.15 -6.79 -2.90
C PRO A 207 34.32 -7.76 -3.73
N GLN A 208 34.61 -7.85 -5.03
CA GLN A 208 34.22 -9.01 -5.83
C GLN A 208 34.66 -10.23 -5.02
N ALA A 209 33.71 -11.07 -4.59
CA ALA A 209 34.05 -12.36 -4.04
C ALA A 209 35.00 -13.01 -5.06
N PRO A 210 36.24 -13.37 -4.69
CA PRO A 210 37.14 -13.99 -5.64
C PRO A 210 36.44 -15.22 -6.18
N ASN A 211 36.36 -15.30 -7.52
CA ASN A 211 35.80 -16.42 -8.24
C ASN A 211 36.15 -17.73 -7.52
N ALA A 212 35.14 -18.51 -7.18
CA ALA A 212 35.29 -19.87 -6.62
C ALA A 212 35.91 -20.86 -7.63
N MET A 213 36.74 -20.39 -8.56
CA MET A 213 37.53 -21.17 -9.52
C MET A 213 39.03 -21.19 -9.18
N LEU A 214 39.47 -20.67 -8.03
CA LEU A 214 40.87 -20.84 -7.58
C LEU A 214 41.04 -21.87 -6.45
N ALA A 215 39.96 -22.39 -5.87
CA ALA A 215 40.02 -23.43 -4.83
C ALA A 215 40.07 -24.87 -5.39
N MET A 216 39.90 -25.07 -6.70
CA MET A 216 39.97 -26.39 -7.34
C MET A 216 41.32 -26.73 -7.99
N MET A 217 42.30 -25.81 -7.95
CA MET A 217 43.63 -26.03 -8.55
C MET A 217 44.75 -26.34 -7.54
N ALA A 218 44.44 -26.44 -6.24
CA ALA A 218 45.43 -26.68 -5.17
C ALA A 218 45.29 -28.05 -4.48
N GLY A 219 44.63 -29.01 -5.14
CA GLY A 219 44.47 -30.38 -4.64
C GLY A 219 45.12 -31.40 -5.57
N GLY A 220 46.45 -31.40 -5.65
CA GLY A 220 47.17 -32.37 -6.46
C GLY A 220 48.59 -32.64 -5.96
N SER A 221 48.78 -33.85 -5.39
CA SER A 221 50.05 -34.55 -5.14
C SER A 221 51.06 -33.85 -4.22
N SER A 222 51.81 -34.52 -3.35
CA SER A 222 52.19 -35.93 -3.23
C SER A 222 53.08 -36.03 -1.99
N ARG A 223 53.00 -37.12 -1.22
CA ARG A 223 54.10 -37.51 -0.33
C ARG A 223 54.38 -39.00 -0.47
N PRO A 224 55.59 -39.35 -0.93
CA PRO A 224 56.43 -40.34 -0.26
C PRO A 224 57.87 -39.80 -0.11
N PRO A 225 58.84 -40.52 0.49
CA PRO A 225 58.77 -41.84 1.15
C PRO A 225 58.66 -41.79 2.67
#